data_AF-A0AAD4WJ73-F1
#
_entry.id   AF-A0AAD4WJ73-F1
#
_cell.length_a   1.000
_cell.length_b   1.000
_cell.length_c   1.000
_cell.angle_alpha   90.00
_cell.angle_beta   90.00
_cell.angle_gamma   90.00
#
_symmetry.space_group_name_H-M   'P 1'
#
loop_
_entity.id
_entity.type
_entity.pdbx_description
1 polymer ?
#
loop_
_entity_poly.entity_id
_entity_poly.type
_entity_poly.pdbx_seq_one_letter_code
_entity_poly.pdbx_strand_id
1 'polypeptide(L)'
;MAFDEKKKITLKSSDDEIFESILFDLILAANYLNIKSLLNLTCEVVADMIKGKTPEEIHKTFNIMNDFTPEEEEEICKENQWAFE
;
A
#
# COMPACT_ATOMS: atom_id res chain seq x y z
N MET A 1 3.10 -32.40 -13.16
CA MET A 1 2.01 -31.60 -12.58
C MET A 1 2.63 -30.26 -12.25
N ALA A 2 2.68 -29.34 -13.23
CA ALA A 2 3.33 -28.05 -13.07
C ALA A 2 2.33 -27.12 -12.37
N PHE A 3 2.66 -26.69 -11.15
CA PHE A 3 1.97 -25.59 -10.50
C PHE A 3 2.44 -24.32 -11.19
N ASP A 4 1.53 -23.70 -11.94
CA ASP A 4 1.73 -22.46 -12.67
C ASP A 4 1.84 -21.32 -11.64
N GLU A 5 3.07 -21.01 -11.25
CA GLU A 5 3.41 -19.76 -10.58
C GLU A 5 3.15 -18.60 -11.56
N LYS A 6 2.50 -17.54 -11.06
CA LYS A 6 2.14 -16.29 -11.77
C LYS A 6 0.80 -16.29 -12.50
N LYS A 7 -0.29 -16.59 -11.79
CA LYS A 7 -1.51 -15.82 -12.02
C LYS A 7 -1.37 -14.48 -11.30
N LYS A 8 -0.74 -13.51 -11.96
CA LYS A 8 -0.84 -12.09 -11.62
C LYS A 8 -2.33 -11.77 -11.67
N ILE A 9 -2.97 -11.74 -10.50
CA ILE A 9 -4.41 -11.50 -10.36
C ILE A 9 -4.62 -10.05 -10.80
N THR A 10 -4.83 -9.88 -12.10
CA THR A 10 -5.22 -8.61 -12.68
C THR A 10 -6.74 -8.67 -12.75
N LEU A 11 -7.38 -8.47 -11.60
CA LEU A 11 -8.82 -8.23 -11.53
C LEU A 11 -8.98 -6.72 -11.41
N LYS A 12 -9.03 -6.03 -12.55
CA LYS A 12 -9.61 -4.68 -12.60
C LYS A 12 -11.13 -4.87 -12.53
N SER A 13 -11.67 -4.89 -11.32
CA SER A 13 -13.11 -4.84 -11.04
C SER A 13 -13.29 -4.31 -9.62
N SER A 14 -14.49 -3.81 -9.31
CA SER A 14 -14.92 -3.14 -8.07
C SER A 14 -14.63 -3.84 -6.72
N ASP A 15 -13.84 -4.92 -6.75
CA ASP A 15 -13.38 -5.71 -5.62
C ASP A 15 -12.14 -5.13 -4.93
N ASP A 16 -11.37 -4.27 -5.62
CA ASP A 16 -10.15 -3.65 -5.04
C ASP A 16 -10.46 -2.76 -3.83
N GLU A 17 -11.50 -1.93 -3.90
CA GLU A 17 -11.94 -1.08 -2.78
C GLU A 17 -12.45 -1.91 -1.58
N ILE A 18 -13.12 -3.03 -1.87
CA ILE A 18 -13.61 -3.95 -0.84
C ILE A 18 -12.44 -4.69 -0.18
N PHE A 19 -11.45 -5.08 -0.99
CA PHE A 19 -10.24 -5.75 -0.50
C PHE A 19 -9.41 -4.83 0.40
N GLU A 20 -9.25 -3.56 0.03
CA GLU A 20 -8.58 -2.55 0.86
C GLU A 20 -9.30 -2.36 2.21
N SER A 21 -10.62 -2.18 2.21
CA SER A 21 -11.42 -2.03 3.43
C SER A 21 -11.26 -3.24 4.36
N ILE A 22 -11.35 -4.46 3.81
CA ILE A 22 -11.22 -5.69 4.60
C ILE A 22 -9.80 -5.85 5.15
N LEU A 23 -8.77 -5.46 4.38
CA LEU A 23 -7.38 -5.53 4.81
C LEU A 23 -7.13 -4.61 6.01
N PHE A 24 -7.65 -3.38 6.00
CA PHE A 24 -7.55 -2.46 7.14
C PHE A 24 -8.29 -2.97 8.37
N ASP A 25 -9.51 -3.47 8.20
CA ASP A 25 -10.26 -4.08 9.30
C ASP A 25 -9.53 -5.29 9.89
N LEU A 26 -8.87 -6.09 9.05
CA LEU A 26 -8.08 -7.24 9.47
C LEU A 26 -6.81 -6.82 10.22
N ILE A 27 -6.12 -5.75 9.79
CA ILE A 27 -4.97 -5.16 10.51
C ILE A 27 -5.42 -4.69 11.90
N LEU A 28 -6.53 -3.96 11.98
CA LEU A 28 -7.08 -3.47 13.24
C LEU A 28 -7.49 -4.62 14.17
N ALA A 29 -8.16 -5.65 13.64
CA ALA A 29 -8.52 -6.84 14.40
C ALA A 29 -7.29 -7.62 14.88
N ALA A 30 -6.28 -7.79 14.04
CA ALA A 30 -5.03 -8.45 14.39
C ALA A 30 -4.27 -7.70 15.50
N ASN A 31 -4.22 -6.37 15.41
CA ASN A 31 -3.64 -5.52 16.44
C ASN A 31 -4.43 -5.59 17.75
N TYR A 32 -5.77 -5.51 17.68
CA TYR A 32 -6.64 -5.59 18.85
C TYR A 32 -6.52 -6.93 19.58
N LEU A 33 -6.47 -8.04 18.83
CA LEU A 33 -6.29 -9.40 19.37
C LEU A 33 -4.82 -9.73 19.71
N ASN A 34 -3.88 -8.81 19.46
CA ASN A 34 -2.45 -8.95 19.69
C ASN A 34 -1.82 -10.18 18.98
N ILE A 35 -2.28 -10.47 17.76
CA ILE A 35 -1.77 -11.58 16.93
C ILE A 35 -0.65 -11.05 16.04
N LYS A 36 0.58 -11.05 16.56
CA LYS A 36 1.76 -10.49 15.87
C LYS A 36 2.02 -11.08 14.48
N SER A 37 1.81 -12.38 14.29
CA SER A 37 2.03 -13.03 12.99
C SER A 37 1.05 -12.52 11.93
N LEU A 38 -0.22 -12.36 12.30
CA LEU A 38 -1.25 -11.85 11.40
C LEU A 38 -1.02 -10.37 11.09
N LEU A 39 -0.65 -9.57 12.10
CA LEU A 39 -0.30 -8.16 11.92
C LEU A 39 0.90 -7.99 10.97
N ASN A 40 1.95 -8.81 11.13
CA ASN A 40 3.12 -8.74 10.25
C ASN A 40 2.75 -9.09 8.81
N LEU A 41 1.97 -10.15 8.59
CA LEU A 41 1.55 -10.57 7.25
C LEU A 41 0.69 -9.51 6.56
N THR A 42 -0.25 -8.89 7.27
CA THR A 42 -1.08 -7.84 6.69
C THR A 42 -0.28 -6.56 6.42
N CYS A 43 0.68 -6.22 7.29
CA CYS A 43 1.62 -5.12 7.04
C CYS A 43 2.53 -5.39 5.83
N GLU A 44 2.98 -6.63 5.61
CA GLU A 44 3.75 -7.01 4.41
C GLU A 44 2.94 -6.79 3.13
N VAL A 45 1.66 -7.18 3.12
CA VAL A 45 0.77 -6.94 1.97
C VAL A 45 0.62 -5.44 1.68
N VAL A 46 0.43 -4.61 2.71
CA VAL A 46 0.37 -3.15 2.55
C VAL A 46 1.71 -2.59 2.04
N ALA A 47 2.84 -3.08 2.55
CA ALA A 47 4.17 -2.68 2.08
C ALA A 47 4.37 -3.03 0.60
N ASP A 48 3.95 -4.20 0.16
CA ASP A 48 4.00 -4.60 -1.25
C ASP A 48 3.07 -3.76 -2.14
N MET A 49 1.94 -3.26 -1.60
CA MET A 49 1.05 -2.35 -2.32
C MET A 49 1.66 -0.95 -2.50
N ILE A 50 2.52 -0.51 -1.59
CA ILE A 50 3.22 0.78 -1.63
C ILE A 50 4.49 0.68 -2.50
N LYS A 51 5.14 -0.48 -2.48
CA LYS A 51 6.41 -0.70 -3.16
C LYS A 51 6.31 -0.47 -4.67
N GLY A 52 7.08 0.51 -5.16
CA GLY A 52 7.16 0.83 -6.58
C GLY A 52 6.03 1.72 -7.12
N LYS A 53 5.12 2.20 -6.25
CA LYS A 53 4.18 3.27 -6.59
C LYS A 53 4.80 4.63 -6.36
N THR A 54 4.38 5.63 -7.13
CA THR A 54 4.76 7.02 -6.88
C THR A 54 3.97 7.58 -5.68
N PRO A 55 4.47 8.65 -5.02
CA PRO A 55 3.74 9.33 -3.95
C PRO A 55 2.31 9.73 -4.35
N GLU A 56 2.10 10.20 -5.58
CA GLU A 56 0.79 10.55 -6.11
C GLU A 56 -0.14 9.32 -6.21
N GLU A 57 0.36 8.19 -6.67
CA GLU A 57 -0.41 6.94 -6.76
C GLU A 57 -0.75 6.39 -5.37
N ILE A 58 0.14 6.55 -4.39
CA ILE A 58 -0.09 6.22 -2.98
C ILE A 58 -1.20 7.13 -2.43
N HIS A 59 -1.10 8.44 -2.62
CA HIS A 59 -2.15 9.39 -2.18
C HIS A 59 -3.52 9.03 -2.76
N LYS A 60 -3.56 8.66 -4.04
CA LYS A 60 -4.81 8.24 -4.69
C LYS A 60 -5.32 6.88 -4.19
N THR A 61 -4.44 5.90 -3.99
CA THR A 61 -4.83 4.55 -3.50
C THR A 61 -5.34 4.62 -2.06
N PHE A 62 -4.62 5.32 -1.18
CA PHE A 62 -4.98 5.41 0.24
C PHE A 62 -5.95 6.56 0.54
N ASN A 63 -6.45 7.23 -0.50
CA ASN A 63 -7.34 8.38 -0.41
C ASN A 63 -6.83 9.46 0.58
N ILE A 64 -5.52 9.67 0.57
CA ILE A 64 -4.81 10.66 1.37
C ILE A 64 -4.84 11.99 0.60
N MET A 65 -5.32 13.04 1.25
CA MET A 65 -5.25 14.39 0.70
C MET A 65 -3.80 14.88 0.78
N ASN A 66 -3.22 15.25 -0.36
CA ASN A 66 -1.91 15.93 -0.38
C ASN A 66 -2.08 17.31 0.28
N ASP A 67 -1.47 17.49 1.45
CA ASP A 67 -1.48 18.72 2.22
C ASP A 67 -0.24 19.58 1.99
N PHE A 68 0.71 19.11 1.15
CA PHE A 68 1.90 19.87 0.78
C PHE A 68 1.58 20.93 -0.26
N THR A 69 2.18 22.11 -0.09
CA THR A 69 2.27 23.08 -1.17
C THR A 69 3.26 22.58 -2.23
N PRO A 70 3.11 22.99 -3.52
CA PRO A 70 4.02 22.54 -4.57
C PRO A 70 5.50 22.90 -4.31
N GLU A 71 5.77 23.98 -3.55
CA GLU A 71 7.12 24.35 -3.13
C GLU A 71 7.68 23.40 -2.06
N GLU A 72 6.86 22.96 -1.11
CA GLU A 72 7.26 21.96 -0.09
C GLU A 72 7.45 20.58 -0.71
N GLU A 73 6.59 20.18 -1.66
CA GLU A 73 6.71 18.90 -2.36
C GLU A 73 8.00 18.83 -3.20
N GLU A 74 8.39 19.93 -3.85
CA GLU A 74 9.67 20.01 -4.57
C GLU A 74 10.88 19.89 -3.64
N GLU A 75 10.86 20.54 -2.47
CA GLU A 75 11.95 20.43 -1.49
C GLU A 75 12.01 19.01 -0.89
N ILE A 76 10.87 18.41 -0.55
CA ILE A 76 10.80 17.01 -0.08
C ILE A 76 11.32 16.06 -1.17
N CYS A 77 10.98 16.30 -2.44
CA CYS A 77 11.45 15.48 -3.55
C CYS A 77 12.96 15.62 -3.77
N LYS A 78 13.53 16.84 -3.65
CA LYS A 78 14.98 17.08 -3.68
C LYS A 78 15.70 16.41 -2.51
N GLU A 79 15.17 16.52 -1.30
CA GLU A 79 15.76 15.90 -0.10
C GLU A 79 15.70 14.37 -0.15
N ASN A 80 14.64 13.81 -0.73
CA ASN A 80 14.41 12.37 -0.82
C ASN A 80 14.86 11.76 -2.16
N GLN A 81 15.72 12.43 -2.93
CA GLN A 81 16.29 11.90 -4.18
C GLN A 81 16.94 10.51 -3.99
N TRP A 82 17.55 10.25 -2.83
CA TRP A 82 18.14 8.96 -2.46
C TRP A 82 17.15 7.79 -2.47
N ALA A 83 15.85 8.04 -2.33
CA ALA A 83 14.82 7.00 -2.36
C ALA A 83 14.41 6.60 -3.79
N PHE A 84 14.86 7.37 -4.80
CA PHE A 84 14.56 7.17 -6.21
C PHE A 84 15.76 6.73 -7.06
N GLU A 85 16.94 6.55 -6.46
CA GLU A 85 18.14 5.94 -7.05
C GLU A 85 18.16 4.41 -6.90
#